data_AF-A0A7V8QLU1-F1
#
_entry.id   AF-A0A7V8QLU1-F1
#
_cell.length_a   1.000
_cell.length_b   1.000
_cell.length_c   1.000
_cell.angle_alpha   90.00
_cell.angle_beta   90.00
_cell.angle_gamma   90.00
#
_symmetry.space_group_name_H-M   'P 1'
#
loop_
_entity.id
_entity.type
_entity.pdbx_description
1 polymer ?
#
loop_
_entity_poly.entity_id
_entity_poly.type
_entity_poly.pdbx_seq_one_letter_code
_entity_poly.pdbx_strand_id
1 'polypeptide(L)'
;MQFNIPEPLTHEHEVLHQRLHSAKDAGGAVAEATDNLIAALHPHFVREEEIAMPPLALLLPLSKGEYRRDMDEVLELTDALSAELPRMLEEHAQIRAAAQKLADAAKAAGRDDIVEFCDDLGVHARTEEEVLYPAALLVGELVRRHSSEASR
;
A
#
# COMPACT_ATOMS: atom_id res chain seq x y z
N MET A 1 -17.03 -4.35 13.28
CA MET A 1 -16.14 -5.51 13.00
C MET A 1 -14.70 -5.03 12.92
N GLN A 2 -13.70 -5.86 13.25
CA GLN A 2 -12.30 -5.53 12.95
C GLN A 2 -11.92 -6.03 11.55
N PHE A 3 -11.42 -5.14 10.69
CA PHE A 3 -10.95 -5.46 9.35
C PHE A 3 -9.43 -5.64 9.37
N ASN A 4 -8.96 -6.84 9.71
CA ASN A 4 -7.52 -7.10 9.73
C ASN A 4 -6.98 -7.16 8.30
N ILE A 5 -5.86 -6.48 8.05
CA ILE A 5 -5.15 -6.55 6.78
C ILE A 5 -4.88 -8.02 6.42
N PRO A 6 -5.16 -8.47 5.18
CA PRO A 6 -4.81 -9.80 4.74
C PRO A 6 -3.33 -10.10 4.98
N GLU A 7 -3.03 -11.22 5.63
CA GLU A 7 -1.67 -11.61 6.05
C GLU A 7 -0.61 -11.53 4.93
N PRO A 8 -0.90 -11.91 3.67
CA PRO A 8 0.07 -11.75 2.59
C PRO A 8 0.53 -10.31 2.38
N LEU A 9 -0.36 -9.32 2.55
CA LEU A 9 -0.04 -7.90 2.38
C LEU A 9 0.78 -7.37 3.56
N THR A 10 0.45 -7.80 4.79
CA THR A 10 1.26 -7.48 5.97
C THR A 10 2.69 -8.02 5.83
N HIS A 11 2.84 -9.27 5.35
CA HIS A 11 4.15 -9.85 5.12
C HIS A 11 4.95 -9.11 4.05
N GLU A 12 4.32 -8.71 2.95
CA GLU A 12 4.95 -7.91 1.90
C GLU A 12 5.51 -6.59 2.45
N HIS A 13 4.71 -5.84 3.23
CA HIS A 13 5.12 -4.60 3.87
C HIS A 13 6.30 -4.80 4.84
N GLU A 14 6.25 -5.84 5.67
CA GLU A 14 7.35 -6.16 6.59
C GLU A 14 8.66 -6.43 5.83
N VAL A 15 8.61 -7.15 4.71
CA VAL A 15 9.77 -7.44 3.87
C VAL A 15 10.32 -6.16 3.21
N LEU A 16 9.45 -5.29 2.69
CA LEU A 16 9.86 -4.01 2.11
C LEU A 16 10.54 -3.12 3.16
N HIS A 17 9.98 -3.03 4.36
CA HIS A 17 10.59 -2.30 5.48
C HIS A 17 11.96 -2.84 5.86
N GLN A 18 12.13 -4.17 5.94
CA GLN A 18 13.40 -4.80 6.25
C GLN A 18 14.47 -4.50 5.19
N ARG A 19 14.13 -4.59 3.90
CA ARG A 19 15.04 -4.27 2.79
C ARG A 19 15.41 -2.79 2.78
N LEU A 20 14.45 -1.91 3.03
CA LEU A 20 14.69 -0.47 3.13
C LEU A 20 15.66 -0.13 4.27
N HIS A 21 15.49 -0.74 5.45
CA HIS A 21 16.42 -0.56 6.55
C HIS A 21 17.82 -1.10 6.24
N SER A 22 17.90 -2.26 5.58
CA SER A 22 19.18 -2.87 5.20
C SER A 22 19.95 -2.02 4.16
N ALA A 23 19.26 -1.29 3.28
CA ALA A 23 19.89 -0.40 2.31
C ALA A 23 20.67 0.74 2.99
N LYS A 24 20.25 1.18 4.18
CA LYS A 24 20.91 2.24 4.95
C LYS A 24 22.32 1.84 5.39
N ASP A 25 22.56 0.56 5.62
CA ASP A 25 23.84 0.04 6.08
C ASP A 25 24.94 0.14 5.02
N ALA A 26 24.59 0.44 3.75
CA ALA A 26 25.54 0.68 2.68
C ALA A 26 26.40 1.96 2.89
N GLY A 27 25.93 2.90 3.72
CA GLY A 27 26.64 4.15 4.00
C GLY A 27 26.73 5.11 2.80
N GLY A 28 27.40 6.24 3.01
CA GLY A 28 27.65 7.24 1.96
C GLY A 28 26.39 7.78 1.30
N ALA A 29 26.46 8.04 -0.01
CA ALA A 29 25.35 8.56 -0.81
C ALA A 29 24.13 7.61 -0.85
N VAL A 30 24.36 6.31 -0.70
CA VAL A 30 23.26 5.32 -0.65
C VAL A 30 22.45 5.52 0.63
N ALA A 31 23.10 5.64 1.78
CA ALA A 31 22.40 5.87 3.05
C ALA A 31 21.60 7.18 3.06
N GLU A 32 22.14 8.27 2.49
CA GLU A 32 21.43 9.54 2.36
C GLU A 32 20.19 9.40 1.45
N ALA A 33 20.31 8.71 0.32
CA ALA A 33 19.19 8.45 -0.58
C ALA A 33 18.13 7.53 0.08
N THR A 34 18.57 6.53 0.86
CA THR A 34 17.69 5.67 1.65
C THR A 34 16.91 6.45 2.70
N ASP A 35 17.55 7.37 3.44
CA ASP A 35 16.86 8.20 4.43
C ASP A 35 15.78 9.10 3.79
N ASN A 36 16.05 9.64 2.61
CA ASN A 36 15.06 10.40 1.84
C ASN A 36 13.87 9.52 1.39
N LEU A 37 14.14 8.28 0.96
CA LEU A 37 13.09 7.34 0.60
C LEU A 37 12.24 6.94 1.83
N ILE A 38 12.87 6.66 2.97
CA ILE A 38 12.18 6.36 4.24
C ILE A 38 11.24 7.50 4.63
N ALA A 39 11.70 8.75 4.53
CA ALA A 39 10.90 9.92 4.89
C ALA A 39 9.64 10.08 4.03
N ALA A 40 9.67 9.63 2.78
CA ALA A 40 8.51 9.61 1.90
C ALA A 40 7.62 8.37 2.11
N LEU A 41 8.23 7.20 2.27
CA LEU A 41 7.53 5.91 2.26
C LEU A 41 6.82 5.59 3.58
N HIS A 42 7.45 5.87 4.73
CA HIS A 42 6.85 5.52 6.03
C HIS A 42 5.47 6.15 6.28
N PRO A 43 5.26 7.48 6.11
CA PRO A 43 3.93 8.06 6.29
C PRO A 43 2.91 7.56 5.25
N HIS A 44 3.37 7.09 4.10
CA HIS A 44 2.52 6.51 3.07
C HIS A 44 2.01 5.13 3.50
N PHE A 45 2.89 4.21 3.91
CA PHE A 45 2.50 2.88 4.39
C PHE A 45 1.54 2.95 5.58
N VAL A 46 1.76 3.86 6.53
CA VAL A 46 0.81 4.08 7.64
C VAL A 46 -0.58 4.41 7.12
N ARG A 47 -0.68 5.29 6.12
CA ARG A 47 -1.97 5.65 5.51
C ARG A 47 -2.62 4.43 4.85
N GLU A 48 -1.87 3.64 4.10
CA GLU A 48 -2.38 2.45 3.44
C GLU A 48 -2.91 1.41 4.44
N GLU A 49 -2.16 1.16 5.51
CA GLU A 49 -2.54 0.25 6.58
C GLU A 49 -3.76 0.75 7.36
N GLU A 50 -3.98 2.06 7.43
CA GLU A 50 -5.15 2.65 8.08
C GLU A 50 -6.43 2.57 7.23
N ILE A 51 -6.35 2.84 5.91
CA ILE A 51 -7.56 3.03 5.08
C ILE A 51 -7.64 2.19 3.80
N ALA A 52 -6.51 1.77 3.23
CA ALA A 52 -6.50 1.13 1.91
C ALA A 52 -6.54 -0.40 1.98
N MET A 53 -5.73 -0.98 2.87
CA MET A 53 -5.59 -2.44 3.00
C MET A 53 -6.66 -3.12 3.85
N PRO A 54 -7.14 -2.55 4.97
CA PRO A 54 -8.17 -3.19 5.79
C PRO A 54 -9.43 -3.61 5.02
N PRO A 55 -10.00 -2.80 4.10
CA PRO A 55 -11.17 -3.21 3.32
C PRO A 55 -10.99 -4.52 2.54
N LEU A 56 -9.76 -4.85 2.14
CA LEU A 56 -9.45 -6.07 1.37
C LEU A 56 -9.74 -7.35 2.15
N ALA A 57 -9.84 -7.29 3.48
CA ALA A 57 -10.28 -8.39 4.34
C ALA A 57 -11.66 -8.95 3.92
N LEU A 58 -12.50 -8.14 3.27
CA LEU A 58 -13.83 -8.53 2.85
C LEU A 58 -13.90 -9.14 1.45
N LEU A 59 -12.80 -9.14 0.66
CA LEU A 59 -12.81 -9.71 -0.69
C LEU A 59 -13.27 -11.18 -0.70
N LEU A 60 -12.71 -12.01 0.19
CA LEU A 60 -13.06 -13.42 0.26
C LEU A 60 -14.53 -13.68 0.67
N PRO A 61 -15.06 -13.16 1.79
CA PRO A 61 -16.47 -13.38 2.13
C PRO A 61 -17.44 -12.81 1.08
N LEU A 62 -17.19 -11.59 0.58
CA LEU A 62 -18.05 -11.00 -0.44
C LEU A 62 -18.04 -11.78 -1.76
N SER A 63 -16.90 -12.35 -2.16
CA SER A 63 -16.82 -13.24 -3.34
C SER A 63 -17.68 -14.50 -3.24
N LYS A 64 -18.03 -14.90 -2.01
CA LYS A 64 -18.93 -16.04 -1.72
C LYS A 64 -20.39 -15.63 -1.56
N GLY A 65 -20.71 -14.35 -1.72
CA GLY A 65 -22.03 -13.79 -1.45
C GLY A 65 -22.34 -13.66 0.04
N GLU A 66 -21.33 -13.70 0.91
CA GLU A 66 -21.51 -13.52 2.34
C GLU A 66 -21.58 -12.03 2.68
N TYR A 67 -22.72 -11.58 3.18
CA TYR A 67 -22.92 -10.23 3.68
C TYR A 67 -23.49 -10.26 5.09
N ARG A 68 -23.00 -9.36 5.95
CA ARG A 68 -23.54 -9.12 7.28
C ARG A 68 -23.55 -7.62 7.53
N ARG A 69 -24.53 -7.16 8.31
CA ARG A 69 -24.74 -5.73 8.56
C ARG A 69 -23.56 -5.04 9.26
N ASP A 70 -22.75 -5.77 10.04
CA ASP A 70 -21.52 -5.24 10.65
C ASP A 70 -20.41 -4.95 9.64
N MET A 71 -20.53 -5.41 8.39
CA MET A 71 -19.61 -5.05 7.29
C MET A 71 -19.81 -3.61 6.83
N ASP A 72 -20.95 -2.97 7.12
CA ASP A 72 -21.22 -1.57 6.73
C ASP A 72 -20.19 -0.60 7.33
N GLU A 73 -19.56 -0.96 8.44
CA GLU A 73 -18.47 -0.19 9.05
C GLU A 73 -17.26 -0.02 8.11
N VAL A 74 -17.07 -0.91 7.12
CA VAL A 74 -15.97 -0.77 6.13
C VAL A 74 -16.15 0.46 5.24
N LEU A 75 -17.38 0.96 5.12
CA LEU A 75 -17.69 2.09 4.24
C LEU A 75 -16.96 3.36 4.69
N GLU A 76 -16.73 3.54 5.99
CA GLU A 76 -15.94 4.66 6.51
C GLU A 76 -14.51 4.64 5.95
N LEU A 77 -13.90 3.45 5.87
CA LEU A 77 -12.56 3.26 5.35
C LEU A 77 -12.51 3.45 3.83
N THR A 78 -13.46 2.88 3.10
CA THR A 78 -13.48 3.01 1.63
C THR A 78 -13.84 4.41 1.16
N ASP A 79 -14.68 5.14 1.91
CA ASP A 79 -14.99 6.55 1.62
C ASP A 79 -13.76 7.43 1.91
N ALA A 80 -13.03 7.16 3.00
CA ALA A 80 -11.75 7.82 3.29
C ALA A 80 -10.71 7.53 2.21
N LEU A 81 -10.55 6.27 1.79
CA LEU A 81 -9.66 5.88 0.69
C LEU A 81 -10.01 6.63 -0.59
N SER A 82 -11.30 6.68 -0.97
CA SER A 82 -11.72 7.39 -2.18
C SER A 82 -11.37 8.89 -2.13
N ALA A 83 -11.46 9.51 -0.96
CA ALA A 83 -11.15 10.93 -0.78
C ALA A 83 -9.64 11.21 -0.80
N GLU A 84 -8.85 10.32 -0.23
CA GLU A 84 -7.39 10.45 -0.10
C GLU A 84 -6.63 9.90 -1.33
N LEU A 85 -7.27 9.09 -2.19
CA LEU A 85 -6.62 8.45 -3.33
C LEU A 85 -5.81 9.42 -4.22
N PRO A 86 -6.30 10.61 -4.61
CA PRO A 86 -5.49 11.55 -5.40
C PRO A 86 -4.16 11.92 -4.74
N ARG A 87 -4.19 12.13 -3.41
CA ARG A 87 -2.99 12.42 -2.63
C ARG A 87 -2.06 11.20 -2.55
N MET A 88 -2.61 10.01 -2.34
CA MET A 88 -1.81 8.77 -2.30
C MET A 88 -1.07 8.53 -3.62
N LEU A 89 -1.70 8.82 -4.76
CA LEU A 89 -1.06 8.75 -6.08
C LEU A 89 0.05 9.80 -6.26
N GLU A 90 -0.11 11.00 -5.68
CA GLU A 90 0.96 12.01 -5.63
C GLU A 90 2.13 11.55 -4.75
N GLU A 91 1.84 10.92 -3.60
CA GLU A 91 2.84 10.32 -2.71
C GLU A 91 3.61 9.22 -3.45
N HIS A 92 2.94 8.34 -4.21
CA HIS A 92 3.59 7.35 -5.07
C HIS A 92 4.52 7.97 -6.11
N ALA A 93 4.14 9.09 -6.73
CA ALA A 93 5.02 9.80 -7.66
C ALA A 93 6.29 10.32 -6.96
N GLN A 94 6.17 10.81 -5.72
CA GLN A 94 7.31 11.27 -4.92
C GLN A 94 8.20 10.11 -4.48
N ILE A 95 7.60 9.00 -4.04
CA ILE A 95 8.28 7.75 -3.67
C ILE A 95 9.07 7.21 -4.86
N ARG A 96 8.47 7.11 -6.05
CA ARG A 96 9.17 6.68 -7.27
C ARG A 96 10.37 7.57 -7.60
N ALA A 97 10.22 8.89 -7.45
CA ALA A 97 11.34 9.81 -7.67
C ALA A 97 12.47 9.63 -6.64
N ALA A 98 12.14 9.36 -5.38
CA ALA A 98 13.12 9.06 -4.34
C ALA A 98 13.79 7.70 -4.56
N ALA A 99 13.04 6.67 -4.93
CA ALA A 99 13.53 5.34 -5.26
C ALA A 99 14.48 5.37 -6.46
N GLN A 100 14.19 6.18 -7.49
CA GLN A 100 15.11 6.36 -8.62
C GLN A 100 16.45 6.96 -8.18
N LYS A 101 16.44 7.97 -7.30
CA LYS A 101 17.69 8.54 -6.75
C LYS A 101 18.49 7.52 -5.94
N LEU A 102 17.80 6.68 -5.17
CA LEU A 102 18.44 5.57 -4.46
C LEU A 102 19.04 4.55 -5.44
N ALA A 103 18.32 4.18 -6.49
CA ALA A 103 18.81 3.26 -7.51
C ALA A 103 20.06 3.82 -8.22
N ASP A 104 20.08 5.11 -8.54
CA ASP A 104 21.23 5.76 -9.17
C ASP A 104 22.47 5.74 -8.24
N ALA A 105 22.28 6.05 -6.95
CA ALA A 105 23.35 5.99 -5.95
C ALA A 105 23.86 4.55 -5.74
N ALA A 106 22.94 3.58 -5.65
CA ALA A 106 23.26 2.17 -5.49
C ALA A 106 24.04 1.64 -6.70
N LYS A 107 23.62 1.99 -7.91
CA LYS A 107 24.31 1.63 -9.16
C LYS A 107 25.73 2.20 -9.20
N ALA A 108 25.92 3.46 -8.80
CA ALA A 108 27.24 4.06 -8.71
C ALA A 108 28.14 3.37 -7.66
N ALA A 109 27.54 2.80 -6.61
CA ALA A 109 28.22 2.04 -5.57
C ALA A 109 28.37 0.54 -5.88
N GLY A 110 27.89 0.05 -7.02
CA GLY A 110 27.91 -1.38 -7.37
C GLY A 110 27.04 -2.26 -6.48
N ARG A 111 25.94 -1.71 -5.94
CA ARG A 111 24.98 -2.37 -5.05
C ARG A 111 23.74 -2.80 -5.81
N ASP A 112 23.89 -3.83 -6.65
CA ASP A 112 22.81 -4.36 -7.49
C ASP A 112 21.61 -4.85 -6.67
N ASP A 113 21.85 -5.33 -5.44
CA ASP A 113 20.81 -5.73 -4.48
C ASP A 113 19.85 -4.60 -4.12
N ILE A 114 20.34 -3.36 -4.04
CA ILE A 114 19.54 -2.18 -3.73
C ILE A 114 18.85 -1.64 -5.00
N VAL A 115 19.46 -1.82 -6.17
CA VAL A 115 18.80 -1.49 -7.44
C VAL A 115 17.58 -2.37 -7.66
N GLU A 116 17.72 -3.69 -7.45
CA GLU A 116 16.59 -4.64 -7.52
C GLU A 116 15.48 -4.28 -6.51
N PHE A 117 15.84 -3.85 -5.31
CA PHE A 117 14.87 -3.35 -4.33
C PHE A 117 14.07 -2.15 -4.83
N CYS A 118 14.71 -1.17 -5.48
CA CYS A 118 14.00 -0.03 -6.04
C CYS A 118 13.04 -0.44 -7.17
N ASP A 119 13.42 -1.41 -8.00
CA ASP A 119 12.57 -1.95 -9.06
C ASP A 119 11.34 -2.68 -8.46
N ASP A 120 11.56 -3.51 -7.45
CA ASP A 120 10.49 -4.21 -6.73
C ASP A 120 9.53 -3.23 -6.05
N LEU A 121 10.03 -2.16 -5.45
CA LEU A 121 9.20 -1.11 -4.86
C LEU A 121 8.32 -0.42 -5.92
N GLY A 122 8.83 -0.26 -7.15
CA GLY A 122 8.06 0.24 -8.28
C GLY A 122 6.97 -0.74 -8.75
N VAL A 123 7.21 -2.05 -8.66
CA VAL A 123 6.19 -3.07 -8.93
C VAL A 123 5.10 -3.05 -7.86
N HIS A 124 5.49 -2.99 -6.59
CA HIS A 124 4.60 -2.88 -5.44
C HIS A 124 3.61 -1.71 -5.59
N ALA A 125 4.13 -0.49 -5.82
CA ALA A 125 3.28 0.69 -6.02
C ALA A 125 2.28 0.55 -7.18
N ARG A 126 2.64 -0.18 -8.25
CA ARG A 126 1.69 -0.46 -9.36
C ARG A 126 0.67 -1.52 -9.00
N THR A 127 1.05 -2.55 -8.25
CA THR A 127 0.10 -3.54 -7.74
C THR A 127 -0.96 -2.84 -6.89
N GLU A 128 -0.57 -1.86 -6.09
CA GLU A 128 -1.51 -1.04 -5.32
C GLU A 128 -2.44 -0.21 -6.20
N GLU A 129 -1.88 0.60 -7.11
CA GLU A 129 -2.63 1.48 -8.01
C GLU A 129 -3.59 0.71 -8.93
N GLU A 130 -3.14 -0.41 -9.48
CA GLU A 130 -3.84 -1.14 -10.53
C GLU A 130 -4.73 -2.27 -9.99
N VAL A 131 -4.46 -2.77 -8.79
CA VAL A 131 -5.14 -3.94 -8.22
C VAL A 131 -5.74 -3.64 -6.85
N LEU A 132 -4.93 -3.26 -5.86
CA LEU A 132 -5.37 -3.23 -4.47
C LEU A 132 -6.33 -2.08 -4.17
N TYR A 133 -6.01 -0.83 -4.55
CA TYR A 133 -6.91 0.29 -4.29
C TYR A 133 -8.23 0.15 -5.06
N PRO A 134 -8.25 -0.22 -6.36
CA PRO A 134 -9.51 -0.50 -7.05
C PRO A 134 -10.31 -1.61 -6.37
N ALA A 135 -9.67 -2.69 -5.91
CA ALA A 135 -10.35 -3.77 -5.21
C ALA A 135 -10.97 -3.32 -3.87
N ALA A 136 -10.26 -2.50 -3.09
CA ALA A 136 -10.77 -1.93 -1.85
C ALA A 136 -11.99 -1.02 -2.09
N LEU A 137 -11.96 -0.19 -3.14
CA LEU A 137 -13.11 0.62 -3.53
C LEU A 137 -14.30 -0.23 -4.00
N LEU A 138 -14.04 -1.30 -4.75
CA LEU A 138 -15.09 -2.25 -5.17
C LEU A 138 -15.73 -2.99 -4.00
N VAL A 139 -14.97 -3.29 -2.95
CA VAL A 139 -15.53 -3.81 -1.68
C VAL A 139 -16.58 -2.84 -1.13
N GLY A 140 -16.24 -1.55 -1.03
CA GLY A 140 -17.16 -0.52 -0.53
C GLY A 140 -18.44 -0.42 -1.37
N GLU A 141 -18.29 -0.40 -2.69
CA GLU A 141 -19.43 -0.40 -3.62
C GLU A 141 -20.34 -1.62 -3.44
N LEU A 142 -19.77 -2.81 -3.27
CA LEU A 142 -20.52 -4.04 -3.11
C LEU A 142 -21.25 -4.09 -1.76
N VAL A 143 -20.61 -3.68 -0.68
CA VAL A 143 -21.23 -3.57 0.65
C VAL A 143 -22.39 -2.58 0.62
N ARG A 144 -22.19 -1.40 0.02
CA ARG A 144 -23.24 -0.37 -0.12
C ARG A 144 -24.49 -0.90 -0.84
N ARG A 145 -24.30 -1.70 -1.89
CA ARG A 145 -25.40 -2.37 -2.61
C ARG A 145 -26.17 -3.34 -1.71
N HIS A 146 -25.48 -4.26 -1.04
CA HIS A 146 -26.11 -5.23 -0.13
C HIS A 146 -26.84 -4.55 1.03
N SER A 147 -26.27 -3.49 1.62
CA SER A 147 -26.92 -2.74 2.70
C SER A 147 -28.23 -2.08 2.25
N SER A 148 -28.24 -1.54 1.02
CA SER A 148 -29.45 -0.97 0.43
C SER A 148 -30.54 -2.00 0.13
N GLU A 149 -30.16 -3.21 -0.28
CA GLU A 149 -31.08 -4.31 -0.57
C GLU A 149 -31.64 -4.93 0.71
N ALA A 150 -30.82 -5.07 1.76
CA ALA A 150 -31.24 -5.57 3.07
C ALA A 150 -32.15 -4.59 3.84
N SER A 151 -32.22 -3.33 3.40
CA SER A 151 -33.06 -2.29 3.98
C SER A 151 -34.42 -2.12 3.27
N ARG A 152 -34.67 -2.85 2.18
CA ARG A 152 -35.95 -2.89 1.45
C ARG A 152 -36.85 -4.00 1.97
#